data_AF-A0A2S7NVD3-F1
#
_entry.id   AF-A0A2S7NVD3-F1
#
_cell.length_a   1.000
_cell.length_b   1.000
_cell.length_c   1.000
_cell.angle_alpha   90.00
_cell.angle_beta   90.00
_cell.angle_gamma   90.00
#
_symmetry.space_group_name_H-M   'P 1'
#
loop_
_entity.id
_entity.type
_entity.pdbx_description
1 polymer ?
#
loop_
_entity_poly.entity_id
_entity_poly.type
_entity_poly.pdbx_seq_one_letter_code
_entity_poly.pdbx_strand_id
1 'polypeptide(L)'
;MITPSLERARAVALGLVATASVVAAGPCDLYASGGTPCVAAHSTTRALYSAFSGALYQVIRGSDGSTKNISPLSAGGVANAAAQDSFCAGTTCLISIIYDQSGRGNHLTQAPGGAFSGPDVNGKDNLASATGAPVTLNGQKAYGVFISPGTGYRNNAASGIATGDAAEGMYAVLDGTHYNGGCCFDYGNAETSSTDTGNGHMEAIYFGDSTAWGSGSGSGPWLMADLENGLFSGQSTKNNAADPSISYRFFTALVKGGANKWALRGGNAASVAHAPALRAITP
;
A
#
# COMPACT_ATOMS: atom_id res chain seq x y z
N MET A 1 8.92 38.03 -76.68
CA MET A 1 9.03 38.30 -75.23
C MET A 1 8.59 37.05 -74.49
N ILE A 2 9.47 36.56 -73.63
CA ILE A 2 9.42 35.25 -72.96
C ILE A 2 8.43 35.34 -71.78
N THR A 3 7.43 34.47 -71.71
CA THR A 3 6.59 34.26 -70.52
C THR A 3 6.91 32.89 -69.92
N PRO A 4 7.24 32.79 -68.61
CA PRO A 4 7.74 31.56 -68.01
C PRO A 4 6.61 30.60 -67.59
N SER A 5 6.86 29.31 -67.76
CA SER A 5 6.03 28.22 -67.22
C SER A 5 6.25 28.06 -65.72
N LEU A 6 5.19 28.19 -64.93
CA LEU A 6 5.23 27.88 -63.49
C LEU A 6 4.95 26.37 -63.30
N GLU A 7 6.00 25.59 -63.06
CA GLU A 7 5.87 24.22 -62.58
C GLU A 7 5.32 24.21 -61.15
N ARG A 8 4.23 23.47 -60.93
CA ARG A 8 3.64 23.24 -59.61
C ARG A 8 4.44 22.17 -58.87
N ALA A 9 5.36 22.57 -58.01
CA ALA A 9 5.94 21.68 -57.01
C ALA A 9 4.85 21.26 -55.99
N ARG A 10 4.46 19.98 -55.99
CA ARG A 10 3.63 19.39 -54.94
C ARG A 10 4.54 19.03 -53.76
N ALA A 11 4.49 19.82 -52.69
CA ALA A 11 5.09 19.44 -51.41
C ALA A 11 4.21 18.35 -50.76
N VAL A 12 4.74 17.14 -50.64
CA VAL A 12 4.15 16.08 -49.83
C VAL A 12 4.58 16.31 -48.39
N ALA A 13 3.67 16.77 -47.55
CA ALA A 13 3.89 16.86 -46.11
C ALA A 13 3.75 15.46 -45.49
N LEU A 14 4.87 14.84 -45.13
CA LEU A 14 4.88 13.65 -44.28
C LEU A 14 4.49 14.08 -42.85
N GLY A 15 3.25 13.86 -42.46
CA GLY A 15 2.79 14.04 -41.08
C GLY A 15 3.36 12.94 -40.19
N LEU A 16 4.31 13.28 -39.32
CA LEU A 16 4.81 12.39 -38.28
C LEU A 16 3.74 12.30 -37.18
N VAL A 17 2.89 11.26 -37.24
CA VAL A 17 1.99 10.93 -36.15
C VAL A 17 2.83 10.30 -35.04
N ALA A 18 3.32 11.13 -34.11
CA ALA A 18 3.88 10.63 -32.87
C ALA A 18 2.74 10.02 -32.05
N THR A 19 2.62 8.69 -32.09
CA THR A 19 1.86 7.96 -31.08
C THR A 19 2.62 8.10 -29.78
N ALA A 20 2.29 9.12 -28.99
CA ALA A 20 2.77 9.23 -27.63
C ALA A 20 2.23 8.01 -26.86
N SER A 21 3.09 7.01 -26.66
CA SER A 21 2.82 5.91 -25.74
C SER A 21 2.66 6.54 -24.36
N VAL A 22 1.43 6.66 -23.88
CA VAL A 22 1.19 7.00 -22.48
C VAL A 22 1.65 5.79 -21.68
N VAL A 23 2.93 5.79 -21.28
CA VAL A 23 3.41 4.83 -20.29
C VAL A 23 2.64 5.13 -19.02
N ALA A 24 1.75 4.22 -18.63
CA ALA A 24 1.04 4.33 -17.37
C ALA A 24 2.07 4.17 -16.24
N ALA A 25 2.51 5.30 -15.69
CA ALA A 25 3.44 5.33 -14.56
C ALA A 25 2.83 4.60 -13.36
N GLY A 26 3.59 3.70 -12.75
CA GLY A 26 3.22 3.07 -11.49
C GLY A 26 3.31 4.09 -10.34
N PRO A 27 2.68 3.82 -9.19
CA PRO A 27 2.77 4.70 -8.02
C PRO A 27 4.21 5.09 -7.65
N CYS A 28 5.15 4.15 -7.66
CA CYS A 28 6.53 4.46 -7.28
C CYS A 28 7.32 5.18 -8.37
N ASP A 29 6.91 5.08 -9.65
CA ASP A 29 7.44 5.95 -10.71
C ASP A 29 7.01 7.41 -10.47
N LEU A 30 5.76 7.62 -10.05
CA LEU A 30 5.25 8.95 -9.72
C LEU A 30 5.97 9.54 -8.51
N TYR A 31 6.14 8.76 -7.43
CA TYR A 31 6.90 9.18 -6.25
C TYR A 31 8.35 9.52 -6.59
N ALA A 32 9.01 8.71 -7.42
CA ALA A 32 10.37 9.00 -7.90
C ALA A 32 10.41 10.29 -8.72
N SER A 33 9.47 10.51 -9.63
CA SER A 33 9.37 11.75 -10.43
C SER A 33 9.11 12.99 -9.56
N GLY A 34 8.44 12.82 -8.42
CA GLY A 34 8.18 13.86 -7.43
C GLY A 34 9.33 14.10 -6.44
N GLY A 35 10.46 13.39 -6.58
CA GLY A 35 11.62 13.55 -5.70
C GLY A 35 11.50 12.87 -4.33
N THR A 36 10.49 12.01 -4.14
CA THR A 36 10.24 11.27 -2.89
C THR A 36 10.12 9.77 -3.18
N PRO A 37 11.19 9.11 -3.67
CA PRO A 37 11.13 7.74 -4.19
C PRO A 37 10.74 6.73 -3.11
N CYS A 38 10.03 5.67 -3.52
CA CYS A 38 9.68 4.56 -2.64
C CYS A 38 10.94 3.85 -2.11
N VAL A 39 10.98 3.63 -0.80
CA VAL A 39 12.01 2.79 -0.14
C VAL A 39 11.47 1.42 0.28
N ALA A 40 10.16 1.23 0.20
CA ALA A 40 9.49 -0.06 0.27
C ALA A 40 8.21 0.01 -0.58
N ALA A 41 7.87 -1.07 -1.27
CA ALA A 41 6.71 -1.11 -2.17
C ALA A 41 6.05 -2.48 -2.14
N HIS A 42 4.90 -2.60 -1.48
CA HIS A 42 4.21 -3.88 -1.23
C HIS A 42 2.85 -3.92 -1.92
N SER A 43 2.59 -5.00 -2.66
CA SER A 43 1.25 -5.28 -3.19
C SER A 43 1.15 -6.74 -3.63
N THR A 44 0.06 -7.40 -3.26
CA THR A 44 -0.30 -8.72 -3.80
C THR A 44 -1.17 -8.63 -5.06
N THR A 45 -1.64 -7.43 -5.42
CA THR A 45 -2.61 -7.26 -6.50
C THR A 45 -1.99 -6.79 -7.81
N ARG A 46 -0.93 -5.98 -7.77
CA ARG A 46 -0.27 -5.44 -8.97
C ARG A 46 1.16 -4.99 -8.74
N ALA A 47 1.89 -4.79 -9.82
CA ALA A 47 3.12 -4.02 -9.80
C ALA A 47 2.88 -2.54 -9.42
N LEU A 48 3.83 -1.96 -8.70
CA LEU A 48 3.84 -0.56 -8.25
C LEU A 48 4.86 0.30 -9.02
N TYR A 49 5.67 -0.33 -9.88
CA TYR A 49 6.50 0.31 -10.90
C TYR A 49 6.08 -0.22 -12.27
N SER A 50 6.06 0.64 -13.28
CA SER A 50 5.70 0.30 -14.66
C SER A 50 6.59 -0.79 -15.27
N ALA A 51 7.86 -0.86 -14.87
CA ALA A 51 8.81 -1.86 -15.36
C ALA A 51 8.90 -3.12 -14.48
N PHE A 52 8.19 -3.21 -13.35
CA PHE A 52 8.36 -4.33 -12.42
C PHE A 52 7.71 -5.61 -12.95
N SER A 53 8.52 -6.67 -13.04
CA SER A 53 8.10 -8.01 -13.47
C SER A 53 8.53 -9.12 -12.51
N GLY A 54 9.03 -8.75 -11.32
CA GLY A 54 9.46 -9.69 -10.29
C GLY A 54 8.29 -10.33 -9.53
N ALA A 55 8.61 -11.12 -8.50
CA ALA A 55 7.59 -11.70 -7.64
C ALA A 55 6.90 -10.62 -6.79
N LEU A 56 5.57 -10.62 -6.74
CA LEU A 56 4.76 -9.74 -5.90
C LEU A 56 4.62 -10.31 -4.49
N TYR A 57 4.36 -11.61 -4.40
CA TYR A 57 4.21 -12.32 -3.13
C TYR A 57 4.49 -13.82 -3.31
N GLN A 58 4.66 -14.51 -2.19
CA GLN A 58 4.79 -15.95 -2.11
C GLN A 58 3.58 -16.54 -1.39
N VAL A 59 3.05 -17.64 -1.93
CA VAL A 59 2.07 -18.49 -1.24
C VAL A 59 2.73 -19.79 -0.78
N ILE A 60 2.30 -20.29 0.37
CA ILE A 60 2.64 -21.62 0.90
C ILE A 60 1.38 -22.48 0.93
N ARG A 61 1.49 -23.71 0.43
CA ARG A 61 0.38 -24.63 0.25
C ARG A 61 0.24 -25.57 1.44
N GLY A 62 -0.97 -25.68 1.99
CA GLY A 62 -1.25 -26.48 3.18
C GLY A 62 -1.09 -27.99 2.99
N SER A 63 -1.26 -28.50 1.76
CA SER A 63 -1.20 -29.95 1.51
C SER A 63 0.19 -30.55 1.66
N ASP A 64 1.25 -29.79 1.40
CA ASP A 64 2.63 -30.31 1.33
C ASP A 64 3.71 -29.30 1.69
N GLY A 65 3.36 -28.08 2.13
CA GLY A 65 4.31 -27.03 2.49
C GLY A 65 5.09 -26.45 1.32
N SER A 66 4.77 -26.83 0.07
CA SER A 66 5.43 -26.24 -1.10
C SER A 66 5.08 -24.76 -1.24
N THR A 67 6.00 -23.99 -1.83
CA THR A 67 5.81 -22.54 -2.04
C THR A 67 5.78 -22.18 -3.53
N LYS A 68 5.09 -21.08 -3.84
CA LYS A 68 5.03 -20.52 -5.20
C LYS A 68 5.06 -19.00 -5.13
N ASN A 69 5.94 -18.40 -5.91
CA ASN A 69 5.94 -16.96 -6.14
C ASN A 69 4.90 -16.62 -7.21
N ILE A 70 4.11 -15.57 -6.95
CA ILE A 70 3.15 -15.00 -7.89
C ILE A 70 3.71 -13.68 -8.40
N SER A 71 3.82 -13.57 -9.72
CA SER A 71 4.34 -12.38 -10.41
C SER A 71 3.23 -11.70 -11.21
N PRO A 72 3.42 -10.46 -11.69
CA PRO A 72 2.50 -9.81 -12.62
C PRO A 72 2.32 -10.62 -13.92
N LEU A 73 1.17 -10.46 -14.59
CA LEU A 73 0.92 -11.04 -15.92
C LEU A 73 1.83 -10.45 -17.01
N SER A 74 2.29 -9.22 -16.81
CA SER A 74 3.26 -8.50 -17.64
C SER A 74 3.94 -7.42 -16.78
N ALA A 75 5.06 -6.86 -17.24
CA ALA A 75 5.72 -5.77 -16.52
C ALA A 75 4.74 -4.63 -16.20
N GLY A 76 4.70 -4.18 -14.95
CA GLY A 76 3.75 -3.14 -14.50
C GLY A 76 2.29 -3.61 -14.35
N GLY A 77 2.02 -4.91 -14.56
CA GLY A 77 0.66 -5.45 -14.63
C GLY A 77 0.06 -5.93 -13.30
N VAL A 78 -1.15 -6.48 -13.41
CA VAL A 78 -1.89 -7.16 -12.32
C VAL A 78 -1.28 -8.53 -12.05
N ALA A 79 -1.38 -9.00 -10.81
CA ALA A 79 -0.92 -10.32 -10.39
C ALA A 79 -1.54 -11.47 -11.21
N ASN A 80 -0.76 -12.52 -11.46
CA ASN A 80 -1.25 -13.74 -12.10
C ASN A 80 -2.06 -14.61 -11.12
N ALA A 81 -3.31 -14.22 -10.86
CA ALA A 81 -4.21 -14.96 -9.97
C ALA A 81 -4.46 -16.41 -10.41
N ALA A 82 -4.46 -16.69 -11.72
CA ALA A 82 -4.66 -18.05 -12.25
C ALA A 82 -3.52 -19.00 -11.83
N ALA A 83 -2.28 -18.50 -11.73
CA ALA A 83 -1.15 -19.27 -11.22
C ALA A 83 -1.32 -19.63 -9.73
N GLN A 84 -1.88 -18.71 -8.93
CA GLN A 84 -2.24 -19.02 -7.54
C GLN A 84 -3.36 -20.06 -7.49
N ASP A 85 -4.44 -19.87 -8.23
CA ASP A 85 -5.61 -20.76 -8.24
C ASP A 85 -5.20 -22.20 -8.59
N SER A 86 -4.35 -22.37 -9.59
CA SER A 86 -3.83 -23.68 -10.01
C SER A 86 -2.90 -24.30 -8.97
N PHE A 87 -2.05 -23.49 -8.32
CA PHE A 87 -1.14 -23.97 -7.29
C PHE A 87 -1.88 -24.44 -6.03
N CYS A 88 -2.89 -23.68 -5.62
CA CYS A 88 -3.69 -23.90 -4.41
C CYS A 88 -4.89 -24.84 -4.63
N ALA A 89 -5.05 -25.42 -5.82
CA ALA A 89 -6.18 -26.28 -6.15
C ALA A 89 -6.27 -27.49 -5.19
N GLY A 90 -7.47 -27.72 -4.64
CA GLY A 90 -7.74 -28.86 -3.75
C GLY A 90 -7.15 -28.73 -2.34
N THR A 91 -6.68 -27.54 -1.93
CA THR A 91 -6.07 -27.32 -0.61
C THR A 91 -6.18 -25.84 -0.19
N THR A 92 -5.55 -25.48 0.93
CA THR A 92 -5.45 -24.11 1.43
C THR A 92 -4.11 -23.49 1.06
N CYS A 93 -4.08 -22.16 0.98
CA CYS A 93 -2.86 -21.40 0.79
C CYS A 93 -2.82 -20.21 1.73
N LEU A 94 -1.65 -19.95 2.30
CA LEU A 94 -1.35 -18.76 3.07
C LEU A 94 -0.36 -17.90 2.29
N ILE A 95 -0.43 -16.57 2.44
CA ILE A 95 0.55 -15.64 1.88
C ILE A 95 1.73 -15.59 2.85
N SER A 96 2.87 -16.20 2.51
CA SER A 96 4.02 -16.30 3.41
C SER A 96 4.94 -15.07 3.34
N ILE A 97 5.05 -14.45 2.17
CA ILE A 97 5.90 -13.28 1.93
C ILE A 97 5.14 -12.30 1.04
N ILE A 98 5.15 -11.01 1.40
CA ILE A 98 4.78 -9.92 0.49
C ILE A 98 6.09 -9.24 0.09
N TYR A 99 6.46 -9.37 -1.19
CA TYR A 99 7.75 -8.88 -1.65
C TYR A 99 7.75 -7.36 -1.78
N ASP A 100 8.93 -6.80 -1.54
CA ASP A 100 9.24 -5.39 -1.74
C ASP A 100 9.73 -5.21 -3.17
N GLN A 101 8.98 -4.43 -3.94
CA GLN A 101 9.24 -4.16 -5.36
C GLN A 101 10.30 -3.08 -5.57
N SER A 102 10.72 -2.36 -4.51
CA SER A 102 11.67 -1.25 -4.61
C SER A 102 13.12 -1.68 -4.88
N GLY A 103 13.41 -2.97 -4.71
CA GLY A 103 14.76 -3.52 -4.83
C GLY A 103 15.62 -3.37 -3.56
N ARG A 104 15.06 -2.86 -2.46
CA ARG A 104 15.76 -2.73 -1.17
C ARG A 104 15.68 -3.97 -0.28
N GLY A 105 14.85 -4.95 -0.66
CA GLY A 105 14.73 -6.20 0.08
C GLY A 105 13.88 -6.08 1.35
N ASN A 106 13.05 -5.04 1.46
CA ASN A 106 12.19 -4.80 2.62
C ASN A 106 10.95 -5.70 2.63
N HIS A 107 11.12 -6.98 2.29
CA HIS A 107 10.02 -7.94 2.18
C HIS A 107 9.31 -8.09 3.52
N LEU A 108 7.99 -8.18 3.48
CA LEU A 108 7.19 -8.44 4.67
C LEU A 108 6.98 -9.94 4.83
N THR A 109 7.33 -10.46 5.99
CA THR A 109 7.17 -11.88 6.36
C THR A 109 6.30 -12.00 7.61
N GLN A 110 5.96 -13.22 8.02
CA GLN A 110 5.23 -13.48 9.27
C GLN A 110 5.81 -12.65 10.43
N ALA A 111 4.97 -11.84 11.07
CA ALA A 111 5.44 -11.00 12.16
C ALA A 111 5.92 -11.87 13.34
N PRO A 112 7.08 -11.53 13.93
CA PRO A 112 7.54 -12.18 15.14
C PRO A 112 6.71 -11.72 16.34
N GLY A 113 6.74 -12.49 17.43
CA GLY A 113 6.26 -11.98 18.72
C GLY A 113 7.08 -10.77 19.18
N GLY A 114 6.46 -9.97 20.06
CA GLY A 114 7.03 -8.74 20.58
C GLY A 114 6.65 -8.53 22.04
N ALA A 115 6.22 -7.33 22.40
CA ALA A 115 5.59 -7.08 23.71
C ALA A 115 4.34 -7.93 23.93
N PHE A 116 3.63 -8.27 22.84
CA PHE A 116 2.53 -9.22 22.82
C PHE A 116 2.90 -10.46 22.00
N SER A 117 2.35 -11.61 22.39
CA SER A 117 2.48 -12.85 21.63
C SER A 117 1.32 -12.98 20.64
N GLY A 118 1.66 -13.25 19.39
CA GLY A 118 0.68 -13.67 18.39
C GLY A 118 0.16 -15.09 18.66
N PRO A 119 -0.94 -15.48 18.00
CA PRO A 119 -1.62 -16.76 18.24
C PRO A 119 -0.96 -17.97 17.57
N ASP A 120 0.01 -17.78 16.68
CA ASP A 120 0.70 -18.86 15.97
C ASP A 120 1.89 -19.40 16.79
N VAL A 121 2.54 -20.44 16.26
CA VAL A 121 3.64 -21.17 16.89
C VAL A 121 4.76 -20.21 17.30
N ASN A 122 5.23 -20.39 18.54
CA ASN A 122 6.26 -19.56 19.20
C ASN A 122 5.87 -18.08 19.35
N GLY A 123 4.57 -17.78 19.44
CA GLY A 123 4.08 -16.42 19.68
C GLY A 123 4.18 -15.51 18.46
N LYS A 124 4.30 -16.08 17.26
CA LYS A 124 4.22 -15.33 16.00
C LYS A 124 2.77 -14.99 15.67
N ASP A 125 2.58 -14.00 14.80
CA ASP A 125 1.27 -13.75 14.23
C ASP A 125 0.92 -14.79 13.17
N ASN A 126 -0.36 -14.96 12.89
CA ASN A 126 -0.83 -15.78 11.77
C ASN A 126 -0.40 -15.17 10.42
N LEU A 127 -0.26 -16.04 9.42
CA LEU A 127 -0.25 -15.63 8.01
C LEU A 127 -1.69 -15.51 7.48
N ALA A 128 -1.91 -14.59 6.54
CA ALA A 128 -3.21 -14.39 5.91
C ALA A 128 -3.54 -15.48 4.89
N SER A 129 -4.83 -15.82 4.75
CA SER A 129 -5.33 -16.64 3.65
C SER A 129 -5.08 -15.96 2.30
N ALA A 130 -4.59 -16.74 1.32
CA ALA A 130 -4.36 -16.25 -0.05
C ALA A 130 -5.64 -15.99 -0.84
N THR A 131 -6.82 -16.35 -0.31
CA THR A 131 -8.12 -16.21 -0.99
C THR A 131 -9.12 -15.36 -0.23
N GLY A 132 -8.73 -14.77 0.91
CA GLY A 132 -9.64 -14.03 1.79
C GLY A 132 -10.12 -12.68 1.26
N ALA A 133 -9.42 -12.09 0.29
CA ALA A 133 -9.77 -10.79 -0.29
C ALA A 133 -9.73 -10.80 -1.83
N PRO A 134 -10.62 -11.53 -2.51
CA PRO A 134 -10.68 -11.53 -3.97
C PRO A 134 -11.16 -10.16 -4.48
N VAL A 135 -10.49 -9.66 -5.51
CA VAL A 135 -10.83 -8.37 -6.15
C VAL A 135 -10.63 -8.45 -7.66
N THR A 136 -11.11 -7.43 -8.38
CA THR A 136 -10.77 -7.23 -9.79
C THR A 136 -10.15 -5.85 -9.98
N LEU A 137 -9.04 -5.81 -10.71
CA LEU A 137 -8.38 -4.58 -11.16
C LEU A 137 -8.58 -4.48 -12.66
N ASN A 138 -9.41 -3.53 -13.12
CA ASN A 138 -9.77 -3.37 -14.54
C ASN A 138 -10.24 -4.68 -15.19
N GLY A 139 -11.08 -5.45 -14.48
CA GLY A 139 -11.61 -6.73 -14.93
C GLY A 139 -10.66 -7.92 -14.76
N GLN A 140 -9.40 -7.72 -14.36
CA GLN A 140 -8.44 -8.79 -14.09
C GLN A 140 -8.51 -9.22 -12.62
N LYS A 141 -8.70 -10.51 -12.37
CA LYS A 141 -8.77 -11.09 -11.01
C LYS A 141 -7.43 -10.93 -10.29
N ALA A 142 -7.48 -10.55 -9.01
CA ALA A 142 -6.34 -10.52 -8.11
C ALA A 142 -6.80 -10.84 -6.67
N TYR A 143 -5.84 -11.02 -5.76
CA TYR A 143 -6.10 -11.25 -4.35
C TYR A 143 -5.39 -10.20 -3.50
N GLY A 144 -6.14 -9.51 -2.64
CA GLY A 144 -5.60 -8.70 -1.56
C GLY A 144 -5.16 -9.56 -0.37
N VAL A 145 -4.80 -8.90 0.72
CA VAL A 145 -4.42 -9.55 1.99
C VAL A 145 -5.53 -9.31 3.01
N PHE A 146 -6.28 -10.36 3.35
CA PHE A 146 -7.32 -10.28 4.37
C PHE A 146 -6.72 -10.57 5.75
N ILE A 147 -6.63 -9.55 6.59
CA ILE A 147 -6.01 -9.62 7.92
C ILE A 147 -7.09 -9.83 8.98
N SER A 148 -7.28 -11.07 9.44
CA SER A 148 -8.09 -11.35 10.64
C SER A 148 -7.32 -11.00 11.92
N PRO A 149 -7.99 -10.78 13.06
CA PRO A 149 -7.31 -10.56 14.34
C PRO A 149 -6.21 -11.60 14.63
N GLY A 150 -5.04 -11.12 15.05
CA GLY A 150 -3.85 -11.95 15.27
C GLY A 150 -3.06 -12.33 14.00
N THR A 151 -3.33 -11.69 12.86
CA THR A 151 -2.57 -11.85 11.61
C THR A 151 -1.68 -10.62 11.42
N GLY A 152 -0.42 -10.82 11.05
CA GLY A 152 0.55 -9.73 11.01
C GLY A 152 1.76 -10.03 10.15
N TYR A 153 2.28 -8.99 9.53
CA TYR A 153 3.49 -9.04 8.72
C TYR A 153 4.46 -7.94 9.15
N ARG A 154 5.76 -8.27 9.19
CA ARG A 154 6.78 -7.33 9.68
C ARG A 154 8.12 -7.54 8.99
N ASN A 155 8.92 -6.48 8.98
CA ASN A 155 10.34 -6.50 8.70
C ASN A 155 11.08 -5.56 9.67
N ASN A 156 11.82 -6.14 10.62
CA ASN A 156 12.56 -5.39 11.65
C ASN A 156 13.98 -4.99 11.21
N ALA A 157 14.41 -5.40 10.03
CA ALA A 157 15.76 -5.15 9.49
C ALA A 157 15.66 -4.47 8.12
N ALA A 158 14.77 -3.48 8.03
CA ALA A 158 14.51 -2.76 6.79
C ALA A 158 15.67 -1.80 6.43
N SER A 159 15.83 -1.55 5.14
CA SER A 159 16.88 -0.72 4.55
C SER A 159 16.29 0.52 3.88
N GLY A 160 16.76 1.69 4.29
CA GLY A 160 16.38 2.98 3.70
C GLY A 160 15.03 3.54 4.15
N ILE A 161 14.36 2.89 5.10
CA ILE A 161 13.22 3.46 5.83
C ILE A 161 13.73 4.64 6.68
N ALA A 162 12.91 5.69 6.81
CA ALA A 162 13.25 6.86 7.61
C ALA A 162 13.49 6.47 9.08
N THR A 163 14.41 7.17 9.74
CA THR A 163 14.69 7.00 11.17
C THR A 163 14.89 8.35 11.82
N GLY A 164 14.66 8.43 13.14
CA GLY A 164 14.66 9.70 13.84
C GLY A 164 13.59 10.64 13.27
N ASP A 165 13.96 11.91 13.03
CA ASP A 165 13.05 12.95 12.51
C ASP A 165 13.15 13.11 10.97
N ALA A 166 13.65 12.09 10.27
CA ALA A 166 13.72 12.11 8.81
C ALA A 166 12.31 12.07 8.20
N ALA A 167 12.07 12.86 7.17
CA ALA A 167 10.76 12.92 6.52
C ALA A 167 10.44 11.64 5.75
N GLU A 168 9.19 11.20 5.84
CA GLU A 168 8.66 10.07 5.08
C GLU A 168 7.21 10.28 4.63
N GLY A 169 6.75 9.37 3.79
CA GLY A 169 5.37 9.34 3.32
C GLY A 169 5.00 7.94 2.88
N MET A 170 3.78 7.55 3.21
CA MET A 170 3.26 6.21 2.97
C MET A 170 1.81 6.28 2.55
N TYR A 171 1.38 5.31 1.75
CA TYR A 171 -0.02 5.15 1.39
C TYR A 171 -0.40 3.67 1.35
N ALA A 172 -1.67 3.38 1.61
CA ALA A 172 -2.25 2.05 1.47
C ALA A 172 -3.61 2.15 0.76
N VAL A 173 -4.00 1.06 0.09
CA VAL A 173 -5.37 0.87 -0.39
C VAL A 173 -6.01 -0.21 0.45
N LEU A 174 -7.00 0.17 1.25
CA LEU A 174 -7.63 -0.66 2.27
C LEU A 174 -9.09 -0.98 1.92
N ASP A 175 -9.61 -2.04 2.52
CA ASP A 175 -11.05 -2.28 2.56
C ASP A 175 -11.67 -1.45 3.68
N GLY A 176 -12.35 -0.35 3.34
CA GLY A 176 -12.93 0.53 4.34
C GLY A 176 -14.11 -0.06 5.12
N THR A 177 -14.52 -1.29 4.80
CA THR A 177 -15.59 -2.03 5.48
C THR A 177 -15.06 -3.19 6.32
N HIS A 178 -13.74 -3.42 6.36
CA HIS A 178 -13.10 -4.47 7.12
C HIS A 178 -12.15 -3.89 8.16
N TYR A 179 -12.66 -3.75 9.39
CA TYR A 179 -11.95 -3.16 10.53
C TYR A 179 -12.57 -3.62 11.86
N ASN A 180 -11.94 -3.25 12.96
CA ASN A 180 -12.50 -3.33 14.31
C ASN A 180 -11.84 -2.27 15.22
N GLY A 181 -12.23 -2.28 16.50
CA GLY A 181 -11.74 -1.32 17.51
C GLY A 181 -10.54 -1.81 18.32
N GLY A 182 -9.97 -2.97 17.94
CA GLY A 182 -8.76 -3.51 18.55
C GLY A 182 -7.51 -2.79 18.07
N CYS A 183 -6.47 -2.79 18.91
CA CYS A 183 -5.16 -2.29 18.52
C CYS A 183 -4.30 -3.41 17.91
N CYS A 184 -3.63 -3.18 16.78
CA CYS A 184 -3.83 -2.07 15.84
C CYS A 184 -3.72 -2.58 14.40
N PHE A 185 -4.45 -1.96 13.47
CA PHE A 185 -4.41 -2.32 12.05
C PHE A 185 -3.58 -1.26 11.31
N ASP A 186 -2.27 -1.51 11.30
CA ASP A 186 -1.30 -0.51 10.87
C ASP A 186 -0.52 -0.90 9.61
N TYR A 187 -0.08 0.13 8.89
CA TYR A 187 0.93 0.01 7.84
C TYR A 187 1.85 1.23 7.84
N GLY A 188 3.13 1.03 8.18
CA GLY A 188 4.12 2.10 8.19
C GLY A 188 5.41 1.76 8.92
N ASN A 189 6.03 2.81 9.46
CA ASN A 189 7.26 2.76 10.22
C ASN A 189 6.99 2.40 11.68
N ALA A 190 7.85 1.56 12.26
CA ALA A 190 7.71 1.07 13.63
C ALA A 190 9.04 0.58 14.21
N GLU A 191 9.03 0.22 15.49
CA GLU A 191 10.22 -0.23 16.20
C GLU A 191 10.83 -1.50 15.64
N THR A 192 12.16 -1.56 15.61
CA THR A 192 12.88 -2.76 15.20
C THR A 192 12.85 -3.88 16.25
N SER A 193 12.50 -3.58 17.51
CA SER A 193 12.45 -4.55 18.60
C SER A 193 11.11 -5.26 18.74
N SER A 194 10.08 -4.88 17.97
CA SER A 194 8.68 -5.32 18.17
C SER A 194 8.13 -5.00 19.58
N THR A 195 8.67 -3.99 20.24
CA THR A 195 8.21 -3.53 21.56
C THR A 195 7.98 -2.04 21.49
N ASP A 196 6.99 -1.55 22.23
CA ASP A 196 6.84 -0.12 22.50
C ASP A 196 8.15 0.42 23.10
N THR A 197 8.74 1.40 22.42
CA THR A 197 9.95 2.09 22.91
C THR A 197 9.74 3.58 23.20
N GLY A 198 8.47 4.01 23.23
CA GLY A 198 8.01 5.33 23.63
C GLY A 198 7.53 6.22 22.49
N ASN A 199 6.85 7.30 22.86
CA ASN A 199 6.30 8.32 21.96
C ASN A 199 7.26 8.70 20.81
N GLY A 200 6.73 8.71 19.58
CA GLY A 200 7.45 9.13 18.38
C GLY A 200 8.37 8.05 17.79
N HIS A 201 8.27 6.80 18.26
CA HIS A 201 9.03 5.67 17.72
C HIS A 201 8.25 4.85 16.67
N MET A 202 7.04 5.27 16.35
CA MET A 202 6.27 4.82 15.18
C MET A 202 5.85 6.02 14.30
N GLU A 203 5.63 5.75 13.02
CA GLU A 203 4.81 6.58 12.14
C GLU A 203 4.10 5.64 11.16
N ALA A 204 2.83 5.32 11.43
CA ALA A 204 2.07 4.39 10.60
C ALA A 204 0.66 4.87 10.29
N ILE A 205 0.13 4.43 9.14
CA ILE A 205 -1.31 4.51 8.87
C ILE A 205 -2.01 3.57 9.83
N TYR A 206 -2.95 4.07 10.62
CA TYR A 206 -3.97 3.28 11.32
C TYR A 206 -5.31 3.39 10.61
N PHE A 207 -6.05 2.28 10.53
CA PHE A 207 -7.44 2.29 10.06
C PHE A 207 -8.36 1.41 10.90
N GLY A 208 -9.33 2.02 11.57
CA GLY A 208 -10.30 1.33 12.41
C GLY A 208 -11.16 2.28 13.23
N ASP A 209 -11.92 1.76 14.19
CA ASP A 209 -12.84 2.52 15.04
C ASP A 209 -12.45 2.51 16.53
N SER A 210 -11.16 2.26 16.83
CA SER A 210 -10.65 2.39 18.19
C SER A 210 -10.82 3.82 18.70
N THR A 211 -11.25 3.93 19.96
CA THR A 211 -11.40 5.21 20.67
C THR A 211 -10.56 5.27 21.95
N ALA A 212 -9.65 4.30 22.14
CA ALA A 212 -8.75 4.28 23.28
C ALA A 212 -7.83 5.51 23.32
N TRP A 213 -7.39 5.99 22.15
CA TRP A 213 -6.57 7.18 21.97
C TRP A 213 -7.37 8.32 21.33
N GLY A 214 -7.11 8.64 20.06
CA GLY A 214 -7.84 9.62 19.27
C GLY A 214 -9.10 9.07 18.62
N SER A 215 -9.94 9.96 18.12
CA SER A 215 -11.12 9.64 17.32
C SER A 215 -11.52 10.79 16.39
N GLY A 216 -12.30 10.50 15.37
CA GLY A 216 -12.87 11.50 14.47
C GLY A 216 -14.35 11.80 14.76
N SER A 217 -15.03 12.45 13.83
CA SER A 217 -16.49 12.55 13.82
C SER A 217 -17.14 11.26 13.36
N GLY A 218 -18.42 11.06 13.74
CA GLY A 218 -19.15 9.84 13.42
C GLY A 218 -18.76 8.66 14.31
N SER A 219 -18.91 7.45 13.78
CA SER A 219 -18.71 6.18 14.49
C SER A 219 -17.53 5.37 13.94
N GLY A 220 -16.59 6.01 13.26
CA GLY A 220 -15.51 5.33 12.54
C GLY A 220 -15.99 4.60 11.27
N PRO A 221 -15.10 3.82 10.64
CA PRO A 221 -13.65 3.81 10.91
C PRO A 221 -13.02 5.14 10.49
N TRP A 222 -11.87 5.45 11.07
CA TRP A 222 -11.10 6.67 10.81
C TRP A 222 -9.74 6.33 10.22
N LEU A 223 -9.19 7.28 9.46
CA LEU A 223 -7.77 7.29 9.12
C LEU A 223 -7.04 8.04 10.23
N MET A 224 -6.14 7.37 10.93
CA MET A 224 -5.30 8.02 11.94
C MET A 224 -3.82 7.74 11.67
N ALA A 225 -2.94 8.51 12.31
CA ALA A 225 -1.52 8.17 12.40
C ALA A 225 -1.26 7.49 13.74
N ASP A 226 -0.70 6.29 13.73
CA ASP A 226 -0.07 5.72 14.93
C ASP A 226 1.33 6.32 15.07
N LEU A 227 1.54 7.07 16.15
CA LEU A 227 2.82 7.71 16.49
C LEU A 227 3.45 7.11 17.76
N GLU A 228 3.08 5.87 18.09
CA GLU A 228 3.33 5.16 19.34
C GLU A 228 2.67 5.85 20.55
N ASN A 229 2.08 5.04 21.41
CA ASN A 229 1.30 5.44 22.58
C ASN A 229 0.12 6.40 22.26
N GLY A 230 -0.26 6.50 20.98
CA GLY A 230 -1.29 7.39 20.50
C GLY A 230 -1.66 7.16 19.03
N LEU A 231 -2.96 6.96 18.81
CA LEU A 231 -3.58 7.07 17.49
C LEU A 231 -4.13 8.49 17.31
N PHE A 232 -3.61 9.23 16.33
CA PHE A 232 -3.91 10.64 16.13
C PHE A 232 -4.75 10.86 14.87
N SER A 233 -5.98 11.36 15.07
CA SER A 233 -6.88 11.84 14.01
C SER A 233 -6.68 13.33 13.68
N GLY A 234 -5.81 14.02 14.42
CA GLY A 234 -5.61 15.46 14.34
C GLY A 234 -4.69 15.98 15.45
N GLN A 235 -4.72 17.30 15.66
CA GLN A 235 -3.85 18.01 16.61
C GLN A 235 -4.19 17.70 18.09
N SER A 236 -5.48 17.50 18.39
CA SER A 236 -5.93 17.06 19.71
C SER A 236 -5.58 15.58 19.92
N THR A 237 -5.14 15.22 21.13
CA THR A 237 -4.86 13.82 21.51
C THR A 237 -6.11 12.95 21.62
N LYS A 238 -7.31 13.57 21.58
CA LYS A 238 -8.60 12.88 21.66
C LYS A 238 -9.40 13.10 20.37
N ASN A 239 -10.59 13.69 20.49
CA ASN A 239 -11.46 13.86 19.34
C ASN A 239 -10.99 15.01 18.46
N ASN A 240 -10.90 14.76 17.16
CA ASN A 240 -10.75 15.75 16.11
C ASN A 240 -11.93 15.60 15.15
N ALA A 241 -13.04 16.30 15.41
CA ALA A 241 -14.28 16.20 14.61
C ALA A 241 -14.08 16.48 13.11
N ALA A 242 -12.97 17.12 12.75
CA ALA A 242 -12.61 17.36 11.37
C ALA A 242 -12.27 16.05 10.63
N ASP A 243 -11.79 15.01 11.30
CA ASP A 243 -11.52 13.71 10.68
C ASP A 243 -12.82 12.88 10.56
N PRO A 244 -13.33 12.62 9.35
CA PRO A 244 -14.64 11.99 9.18
C PRO A 244 -14.58 10.46 9.20
N SER A 245 -15.69 9.83 9.61
CA SER A 245 -15.93 8.41 9.31
C SER A 245 -15.76 8.11 7.81
N ILE A 246 -15.06 7.03 7.49
CA ILE A 246 -14.81 6.56 6.13
C ILE A 246 -15.84 5.51 5.73
N SER A 247 -16.48 5.69 4.57
CA SER A 247 -17.55 4.79 4.07
C SER A 247 -17.27 4.23 2.68
N TYR A 248 -15.99 4.15 2.28
CA TYR A 248 -15.59 3.64 0.97
C TYR A 248 -15.13 2.18 1.05
N ARG A 249 -15.69 1.30 0.21
CA ARG A 249 -15.24 -0.10 0.10
C ARG A 249 -13.76 -0.21 -0.29
N PHE A 250 -13.26 0.67 -1.14
CA PHE A 250 -11.84 0.79 -1.43
C PHE A 250 -11.38 2.18 -1.04
N PHE A 251 -10.55 2.27 0.00
CA PHE A 251 -10.10 3.52 0.59
C PHE A 251 -8.60 3.70 0.38
N THR A 252 -8.18 4.81 -0.21
CA THR A 252 -6.77 5.22 -0.22
C THR A 252 -6.50 6.01 1.06
N ALA A 253 -5.64 5.47 1.92
CA ALA A 253 -5.11 6.11 3.11
C ALA A 253 -3.70 6.63 2.85
N LEU A 254 -3.35 7.82 3.30
CA LEU A 254 -2.02 8.39 3.21
C LEU A 254 -1.65 9.12 4.50
N VAL A 255 -0.46 8.81 5.01
CA VAL A 255 0.23 9.50 6.09
C VAL A 255 1.55 10.01 5.55
N LYS A 256 1.98 11.19 6.00
CA LYS A 256 3.34 11.68 5.77
C LYS A 256 3.79 12.52 6.94
N GLY A 257 5.06 12.41 7.30
CA GLY A 257 5.69 13.11 8.40
C GLY A 257 7.01 13.76 8.02
N GLY A 258 7.48 14.60 8.93
CA GLY A 258 8.81 15.18 8.94
C GLY A 258 8.89 16.23 10.04
N ALA A 259 10.03 16.91 10.12
CA ALA A 259 10.31 17.88 11.18
C ALA A 259 9.11 18.77 11.54
N ASN A 260 8.52 18.47 12.71
CA ASN A 260 7.42 19.18 13.33
C ASN A 260 6.18 19.37 12.43
N LYS A 261 5.86 18.39 11.58
CA LYS A 261 4.66 18.40 10.72
C LYS A 261 4.29 17.00 10.25
N TRP A 262 3.01 16.74 10.14
CA TRP A 262 2.50 15.53 9.51
C TRP A 262 1.18 15.81 8.80
N ALA A 263 0.63 14.85 8.06
CA ALA A 263 -0.63 15.03 7.37
C ALA A 263 -1.36 13.71 7.14
N LEU A 264 -2.69 13.79 7.20
CA LEU A 264 -3.60 12.73 6.80
C LEU A 264 -4.28 13.08 5.48
N ARG A 265 -4.39 12.11 4.57
CA ARG A 265 -5.22 12.22 3.38
C ARG A 265 -5.95 10.92 3.11
N GLY A 266 -7.24 11.04 2.82
CA GLY A 266 -8.11 9.92 2.50
C GLY A 266 -8.93 10.17 1.25
N GLY A 267 -9.18 9.15 0.45
CA GLY A 267 -10.06 9.23 -0.72
C GLY A 267 -10.61 7.88 -1.18
N ASN A 268 -11.67 7.91 -1.98
CA ASN A 268 -12.22 6.70 -2.59
C ASN A 268 -11.28 6.19 -3.70
N ALA A 269 -10.67 5.02 -3.51
CA ALA A 269 -9.71 4.45 -4.45
C ALA A 269 -10.35 3.97 -5.77
N ALA A 270 -11.68 3.86 -5.82
CA ALA A 270 -12.43 3.42 -7.00
C ALA A 270 -12.90 4.59 -7.90
N SER A 271 -12.65 5.85 -7.53
CA SER A 271 -13.09 7.01 -8.30
C SER A 271 -11.98 8.05 -8.45
N VAL A 272 -11.79 8.53 -9.68
CA VAL A 272 -10.89 9.65 -10.01
C VAL A 272 -11.50 11.02 -9.69
N ALA A 273 -12.80 11.09 -9.38
CA ALA A 273 -13.51 12.36 -9.19
C ALA A 273 -13.24 13.05 -7.84
N HIS A 274 -12.60 12.36 -6.89
CA HIS A 274 -12.31 12.90 -5.55
C HIS A 274 -10.83 12.70 -5.24
N ALA A 275 -10.03 13.73 -5.53
CA ALA A 275 -8.68 13.80 -5.00
C ALA A 275 -8.74 13.71 -3.47
N PRO A 276 -7.82 12.98 -2.81
CA PRO A 276 -7.81 12.88 -1.36
C PRO A 276 -7.76 14.26 -0.72
N ALA A 277 -8.72 14.59 0.15
CA ALA A 277 -8.70 15.85 0.89
C ALA A 277 -7.43 15.90 1.75
N LEU A 278 -6.61 16.95 1.57
CA LEU A 278 -5.39 17.13 2.35
C LEU A 278 -5.71 17.80 3.68
N ARG A 279 -5.36 17.15 4.78
CA ARG A 279 -5.32 17.76 6.11
C ARG A 279 -3.87 17.78 6.58
N ALA A 280 -3.22 18.93 6.39
CA ALA A 280 -1.92 19.16 7.02
C ALA A 280 -2.14 19.43 8.51
N ILE A 281 -1.41 18.72 9.36
CA ILE A 281 -1.42 18.88 10.80
C ILE A 281 -0.01 19.31 11.18
N THR A 282 0.14 20.60 11.44
CA THR A 282 1.27 21.10 12.22
C THR A 282 0.89 20.93 13.70
N PRO A 283 1.83 20.59 14.58
CA PRO A 283 1.58 20.63 16.02
C PRO A 283 1.11 22.00 16.47
#